data_AF-A0A069P0X8-F1
#
_entry.id   AF-A0A069P0X8-F1
#
_cell.length_a   1.000
_cell.length_b   1.000
_cell.length_c   1.000
_cell.angle_alpha   90.00
_cell.angle_beta   90.00
_cell.angle_gamma   90.00
#
_symmetry.space_group_name_H-M   'P 1'
#
loop_
_entity.id
_entity.type
_entity.pdbx_description
1 polymer ?
#
loop_
_entity_poly.entity_id
_entity_poly.type
_entity_poly.pdbx_seq_one_letter_code
_entity_poly.pdbx_strand_id
1 'polypeptide(L)'
;MQNRSLTRLLARAVVPLFAIATMLAAPASFSHDRGDRDPSDGWLSTWTASADRNNNITTPQNFNAATTIRQIVHTSVGGNQVRVRLTNEFGLSPVTVGPVHIAVSAGGSKIYPNTDRTLTFGGKTSVTLYAGAPILSDPLDITVGPFANLAISLFLPQATKLETVHQLAVQNAYVSSGDNTASPDQPSPKTYTNRFYLSGVLVNTRGRTDAIVAFGDSITDGFSSTVDANRRWPDNLSQRLNNGQSHHGTAILNEAISGNRVLSDGAGISALARYDRDVLSQQGVKWVIMLEGINDIGWPGTALDPSAPQATAEDIIDGYKQIIARTHLRGIRIMGGTLTPFRNALQGTPNVGYYTAQKESVRQAVNAWIRNSHAFDAVVDFDAVIRDPAQPTSMQTQYDSGDHLHPNDAGYVAMANAIDLSVLRSRDRDDDGR
;
A
#
# COMPACT_ATOMS: atom_id res chain seq x y z
N MET A 1 81.25 -7.53 -33.29
CA MET A 1 81.38 -9.01 -33.24
C MET A 1 79.97 -9.56 -33.47
N GLN A 2 79.53 -9.86 -34.70
CA GLN A 2 79.54 -11.20 -35.37
C GLN A 2 79.02 -12.32 -34.43
N ASN A 3 78.06 -13.21 -34.71
CA ASN A 3 77.36 -13.78 -35.89
C ASN A 3 75.98 -14.31 -35.39
N ARG A 4 74.84 -14.17 -36.08
CA ARG A 4 74.22 -15.04 -37.11
C ARG A 4 74.17 -16.58 -36.88
N SER A 5 72.93 -17.10 -36.92
CA SER A 5 72.47 -18.39 -37.52
C SER A 5 72.63 -19.68 -36.68
N LEU A 6 71.90 -20.80 -36.82
CA LEU A 6 70.69 -21.24 -37.56
C LEU A 6 70.38 -22.70 -37.10
N THR A 7 69.09 -23.03 -36.90
CA THR A 7 68.36 -24.32 -37.20
C THR A 7 68.74 -25.74 -36.69
N ARG A 8 67.64 -26.50 -36.45
CA ARG A 8 67.36 -27.97 -36.68
C ARG A 8 67.87 -28.98 -35.62
N LEU A 9 67.20 -30.08 -35.24
CA LEU A 9 65.88 -30.73 -35.49
C LEU A 9 65.78 -31.96 -34.53
N LEU A 10 64.60 -32.61 -34.45
CA LEU A 10 64.27 -33.97 -33.93
C LEU A 10 63.79 -34.04 -32.46
N ALA A 11 62.50 -34.23 -32.17
CA ALA A 11 61.59 -35.36 -32.40
C ALA A 11 61.49 -36.29 -31.17
N ARG A 12 60.30 -36.34 -30.55
CA ARG A 12 59.52 -37.57 -30.28
C ARG A 12 58.27 -37.23 -29.47
N ALA A 13 57.12 -37.53 -30.10
CA ALA A 13 55.81 -37.54 -29.48
C ALA A 13 55.69 -38.73 -28.51
N VAL A 14 55.11 -38.49 -27.33
CA VAL A 14 54.55 -39.52 -26.46
C VAL A 14 53.13 -39.08 -26.14
N VAL A 15 52.17 -39.89 -26.60
CA VAL A 15 50.73 -39.78 -26.36
C VAL A 15 50.43 -40.43 -25.00
N PRO A 16 49.65 -39.82 -24.11
CA PRO A 16 48.87 -40.57 -23.15
C PRO A 16 47.43 -40.70 -23.66
N LEU A 17 46.98 -41.96 -23.76
CA LEU A 17 45.58 -42.35 -23.93
C LEU A 17 44.72 -41.70 -22.84
N PHE A 18 43.76 -40.86 -23.23
CA PHE A 18 42.59 -40.58 -22.39
C PHE A 18 41.48 -41.56 -22.78
N ALA A 19 41.18 -42.50 -21.89
CA ALA A 19 40.00 -43.34 -21.98
C ALA A 19 38.75 -42.45 -21.80
N ILE A 20 37.95 -42.32 -22.85
CA ILE A 20 36.63 -41.69 -22.78
C ILE A 20 35.67 -42.74 -22.20
N ALA A 21 35.36 -42.61 -20.91
CA ALA A 21 34.24 -43.31 -20.31
C ALA A 21 32.95 -42.55 -20.67
N THR A 22 32.21 -43.06 -21.65
CA THR A 22 30.82 -42.64 -21.92
C THR A 22 29.93 -43.14 -20.78
N MET A 23 29.69 -42.31 -19.76
CA MET A 23 28.56 -42.49 -18.86
C MET A 23 27.29 -42.04 -19.58
N LEU A 24 26.44 -43.01 -19.94
CA LEU A 24 25.03 -42.74 -20.22
C LEU A 24 24.39 -42.20 -18.95
N ALA A 25 24.21 -40.88 -18.87
CA ALA A 25 23.34 -40.27 -17.88
C ALA A 25 21.89 -40.59 -18.27
N ALA A 26 21.26 -41.52 -17.56
CA ALA A 26 19.81 -41.66 -17.58
C ALA A 26 19.17 -40.32 -17.18
N PRO A 27 18.07 -39.88 -17.80
CA PRO A 27 17.34 -38.74 -17.31
C PRO A 27 16.83 -39.11 -15.91
N ALA A 28 17.33 -38.43 -14.89
CA ALA A 28 16.71 -38.44 -13.57
C ALA A 28 15.35 -37.74 -13.71
N SER A 29 14.33 -38.53 -14.03
CA SER A 29 12.94 -38.11 -13.86
C SER A 29 12.72 -37.92 -12.37
N PHE A 30 12.83 -36.69 -11.89
CA PHE A 30 12.28 -36.32 -10.60
C PHE A 30 10.76 -36.45 -10.71
N SER A 31 10.23 -37.59 -10.27
CA SER A 31 8.82 -37.72 -9.94
C SER A 31 8.47 -36.61 -8.95
N HIS A 32 7.72 -35.61 -9.40
CA HIS A 32 6.98 -34.71 -8.51
C HIS A 32 5.84 -35.51 -7.89
N ASP A 33 6.13 -36.21 -6.80
CA ASP A 33 5.10 -36.83 -5.98
C ASP A 33 4.62 -35.80 -4.94
N ARG A 34 3.38 -35.34 -5.16
CA ARG A 34 2.43 -34.64 -4.29
C ARG A 34 2.97 -33.97 -2.99
N GLY A 35 2.87 -32.63 -2.96
CA GLY A 35 2.21 -31.95 -1.84
C GLY A 35 3.00 -30.98 -0.98
N ASP A 36 4.23 -30.61 -1.32
CA ASP A 36 4.90 -29.49 -0.64
C ASP A 36 4.38 -28.17 -1.20
N ARG A 37 3.47 -27.56 -0.46
CA ARG A 37 3.09 -26.16 -0.63
C ARG A 37 4.34 -25.29 -0.50
N ASP A 38 4.51 -24.31 -1.40
CA ASP A 38 5.58 -23.31 -1.31
C ASP A 38 5.53 -22.68 0.10
N PRO A 39 6.63 -22.45 0.82
CA PRO A 39 6.62 -21.66 2.07
C PRO A 39 5.97 -20.26 1.92
N SER A 40 5.76 -19.77 0.69
CA SER A 40 4.95 -18.60 0.36
C SER A 40 3.43 -18.87 0.28
N ASP A 41 2.98 -20.13 0.22
CA ASP A 41 1.58 -20.52 0.15
C ASP A 41 0.85 -20.08 1.43
N GLY A 42 0.02 -19.06 1.26
CA GLY A 42 -0.93 -18.58 2.28
C GLY A 42 -0.56 -17.26 2.92
N TRP A 43 0.64 -16.70 2.69
CA TRP A 43 0.93 -15.34 3.15
C TRP A 43 0.26 -14.30 2.25
N LEU A 44 -0.40 -13.33 2.87
CA LEU A 44 -0.87 -12.12 2.21
C LEU A 44 -1.01 -10.97 3.21
N SER A 45 -0.98 -9.74 2.71
CA SER A 45 -1.26 -8.56 3.52
C SER A 45 -2.74 -8.56 3.95
N THR A 46 -3.02 -8.32 5.23
CA THR A 46 -4.39 -8.03 5.71
C THR A 46 -4.62 -6.53 5.92
N TRP A 47 -3.52 -5.78 6.02
CA TRP A 47 -3.50 -4.34 6.19
C TRP A 47 -2.20 -3.80 5.58
N THR A 48 -2.28 -2.66 4.90
CA THR A 48 -1.13 -1.91 4.40
C THR A 48 -1.33 -0.40 4.56
N ALA A 49 -0.23 0.33 4.43
CA ALA A 49 -0.20 1.77 4.23
C ALA A 49 1.04 2.13 3.42
N SER A 50 0.87 2.83 2.29
CA SER A 50 1.99 3.25 1.45
C SER A 50 2.87 4.24 2.21
N ALA A 51 4.17 3.94 2.29
CA ALA A 51 5.13 4.86 2.87
C ALA A 51 5.59 5.92 1.86
N ASP A 52 6.01 7.07 2.37
CA ASP A 52 6.64 8.14 1.62
C ASP A 52 7.67 8.91 2.46
N ARG A 53 8.31 9.89 1.82
CA ARG A 53 9.19 10.87 2.44
C ARG A 53 8.41 11.69 3.46
N ASN A 54 9.06 12.00 4.58
CA ASN A 54 8.57 13.00 5.49
C ASN A 54 8.85 14.42 4.96
N ASN A 55 7.92 14.95 4.15
CA ASN A 55 7.98 16.29 3.55
C ASN A 55 6.95 17.28 4.15
N ASN A 56 6.17 16.85 5.14
CA ASN A 56 5.11 17.66 5.74
C ASN A 56 5.57 18.27 7.07
N ILE A 57 5.51 19.60 7.16
CA ILE A 57 5.93 20.36 8.34
C ILE A 57 5.09 20.08 9.59
N THR A 58 3.85 19.60 9.44
CA THR A 58 2.98 19.27 10.58
C THR A 58 3.26 17.88 11.14
N THR A 59 3.95 17.03 10.37
CA THR A 59 4.41 15.72 10.83
C THR A 59 5.69 15.89 11.66
N PRO A 60 5.85 15.18 12.79
CA PRO A 60 7.09 15.20 13.55
C PRO A 60 8.29 14.92 12.67
N GLN A 61 9.33 15.76 12.78
CA GLN A 61 10.56 15.58 12.02
C GLN A 61 11.55 14.65 12.72
N ASN A 62 11.44 14.53 14.05
CA ASN A 62 12.31 13.71 14.86
C ASN A 62 11.55 13.14 16.06
N PHE A 63 12.01 11.99 16.56
CA PHE A 63 11.73 11.53 17.91
C PHE A 63 13.00 11.51 18.74
N ASN A 64 12.84 11.75 20.04
CA ASN A 64 13.94 11.66 21.01
C ASN A 64 14.39 10.20 21.18
N ALA A 65 15.56 10.02 21.78
CA ALA A 65 15.99 8.68 22.21
C ALA A 65 15.02 8.08 23.21
N ALA A 66 15.02 6.75 23.30
CA ALA A 66 14.12 5.96 24.12
C ALA A 66 12.64 6.35 23.91
N THR A 67 12.13 6.19 22.69
CA THR A 67 10.73 6.48 22.34
C THR A 67 9.98 5.21 21.97
N THR A 68 8.80 4.98 22.55
CA THR A 68 7.86 3.94 22.08
C THR A 68 6.79 4.56 21.21
N ILE A 69 6.49 3.90 20.09
CA ILE A 69 5.40 4.26 19.18
C ILE A 69 4.46 3.05 19.09
N ARG A 70 3.20 3.22 19.51
CA ARG A 70 2.14 2.22 19.36
C ARG A 70 1.16 2.65 18.29
N GLN A 71 0.95 1.81 17.28
CA GLN A 71 0.14 2.10 16.11
C GLN A 71 -0.96 1.06 15.99
N ILE A 72 -2.22 1.50 15.88
CA ILE A 72 -3.36 0.58 15.77
C ILE A 72 -3.66 0.32 14.29
N VAL A 73 -3.69 -0.95 13.88
CA VAL A 73 -4.07 -1.37 12.53
C VAL A 73 -5.39 -2.15 12.58
N HIS A 74 -6.19 -2.02 11.53
CA HIS A 74 -7.47 -2.72 11.39
C HIS A 74 -7.34 -3.77 10.30
N THR A 75 -7.46 -5.04 10.67
CA THR A 75 -7.29 -6.16 9.73
C THR A 75 -8.51 -6.33 8.84
N SER A 76 -8.31 -6.64 7.56
CA SER A 76 -9.42 -7.01 6.65
C SER A 76 -9.79 -8.49 6.78
N VAL A 77 -8.78 -9.36 6.77
CA VAL A 77 -8.91 -10.82 6.92
C VAL A 77 -8.07 -11.34 8.09
N GLY A 78 -8.49 -12.47 8.67
CA GLY A 78 -7.77 -13.14 9.74
C GLY A 78 -6.80 -14.22 9.25
N GLY A 79 -5.97 -14.75 10.15
CA GLY A 79 -5.05 -15.86 9.90
C GLY A 79 -4.46 -16.44 11.18
N ASN A 80 -3.67 -17.50 11.06
CA ASN A 80 -3.09 -18.22 12.23
C ASN A 80 -1.62 -17.90 12.50
N GLN A 81 -1.00 -17.11 11.64
CA GLN A 81 0.32 -16.55 11.85
C GLN A 81 0.33 -15.11 11.35
N VAL A 82 1.20 -14.29 11.93
CA VAL A 82 1.37 -12.89 11.55
C VAL A 82 2.83 -12.61 11.21
N ARG A 83 3.04 -11.75 10.22
CA ARG A 83 4.29 -11.01 10.01
C ARG A 83 3.99 -9.51 9.99
N VAL A 84 4.94 -8.72 10.45
CA VAL A 84 4.89 -7.25 10.36
C VAL A 84 5.96 -6.75 9.41
N ARG A 85 5.58 -5.85 8.51
CA ARG A 85 6.48 -5.17 7.59
C ARG A 85 6.81 -3.78 8.12
N LEU A 86 8.04 -3.64 8.61
CA LEU A 86 8.63 -2.33 8.89
C LEU A 86 9.30 -1.79 7.62
N THR A 87 9.36 -0.46 7.48
CA THR A 87 9.92 0.17 6.27
C THR A 87 10.82 1.34 6.62
N ASN A 88 11.95 1.45 5.93
CA ASN A 88 12.78 2.66 5.85
C ASN A 88 13.10 2.97 4.37
N GLU A 89 12.18 2.67 3.46
CA GLU A 89 12.34 2.76 2.00
C GLU A 89 12.64 4.18 1.49
N PHE A 90 12.38 5.20 2.32
CA PHE A 90 12.67 6.60 2.02
C PHE A 90 13.71 7.22 2.95
N GLY A 91 14.22 6.45 3.91
CA GLY A 91 15.28 6.90 4.79
C GLY A 91 16.61 6.97 4.07
N LEU A 92 17.40 7.97 4.44
CA LEU A 92 18.76 8.19 3.96
C LEU A 92 19.80 7.63 4.95
N SER A 93 19.37 7.28 6.16
CA SER A 93 20.21 6.69 7.22
C SER A 93 19.57 5.44 7.82
N PRO A 94 20.37 4.48 8.33
CA PRO A 94 19.85 3.34 9.06
C PRO A 94 19.15 3.75 10.36
N VAL A 95 18.05 3.07 10.72
CA VAL A 95 17.31 3.29 11.96
C VAL A 95 17.35 2.02 12.80
N THR A 96 17.80 2.12 14.06
CA THR A 96 17.74 1.01 14.99
C THR A 96 16.37 0.96 15.65
N VAL A 97 15.71 -0.18 15.56
CA VAL A 97 14.46 -0.48 16.27
C VAL A 97 14.79 -1.55 17.33
N GLY A 98 14.43 -1.27 18.58
CA GLY A 98 14.51 -2.20 19.70
C GLY A 98 13.36 -3.21 19.67
N PRO A 99 12.84 -3.63 20.84
CA PRO A 99 11.69 -4.52 20.90
C PRO A 99 10.52 -4.02 20.05
N VAL A 100 9.85 -4.95 19.38
CA VAL A 100 8.60 -4.73 18.68
C VAL A 100 7.58 -5.73 19.21
N HIS A 101 6.41 -5.26 19.58
CA HIS A 101 5.34 -6.04 20.17
C HIS A 101 4.07 -5.93 19.34
N ILE A 102 3.30 -7.01 19.31
CA ILE A 102 1.95 -7.07 18.76
C ILE A 102 0.98 -7.56 19.82
N ALA A 103 -0.17 -6.91 19.93
CA ALA A 103 -1.24 -7.30 20.83
C ALA A 103 -2.60 -6.94 20.23
N VAL A 104 -3.68 -7.53 20.73
CA VAL A 104 -5.03 -7.05 20.44
C VAL A 104 -5.24 -5.72 21.17
N SER A 105 -5.70 -4.71 20.44
CA SER A 105 -6.00 -3.40 21.01
C SER A 105 -7.22 -3.48 21.94
N ALA A 106 -7.10 -2.85 23.11
CA ALA A 106 -8.21 -2.62 24.03
C ALA A 106 -8.79 -1.19 23.87
N GLY A 107 -8.49 -0.53 22.75
CA GLY A 107 -8.86 0.86 22.45
C GLY A 107 -7.85 1.88 22.99
N GLY A 108 -7.72 3.00 22.30
CA GLY A 108 -6.74 4.02 22.67
C GLY A 108 -5.31 3.49 22.66
N SER A 109 -4.54 3.90 23.66
CA SER A 109 -3.19 3.40 23.94
C SER A 109 -3.16 2.03 24.63
N LYS A 110 -4.29 1.35 24.81
CA LYS A 110 -4.39 0.12 25.62
C LYS A 110 -4.35 -1.15 24.79
N ILE A 111 -3.87 -2.22 25.41
CA ILE A 111 -3.85 -3.58 24.85
C ILE A 111 -4.46 -4.57 25.84
N TYR A 112 -4.92 -5.72 25.35
CA TYR A 112 -5.22 -6.87 26.20
C TYR A 112 -3.92 -7.58 26.58
N PRO A 113 -3.45 -7.55 27.84
CA PRO A 113 -2.08 -7.95 28.19
C PRO A 113 -1.76 -9.41 27.87
N ASN A 114 -2.74 -10.31 27.99
CA ASN A 114 -2.58 -11.73 27.68
C ASN A 114 -2.36 -12.01 26.18
N THR A 115 -2.62 -11.02 25.32
CA THR A 115 -2.42 -11.11 23.86
C THR A 115 -1.08 -10.54 23.40
N ASP A 116 -0.31 -9.89 24.28
CA ASP A 116 0.99 -9.32 23.95
C ASP A 116 1.99 -10.40 23.54
N ARG A 117 2.67 -10.19 22.42
CA ARG A 117 3.71 -11.05 21.88
C ARG A 117 4.84 -10.20 21.33
N THR A 118 6.07 -10.60 21.63
CA THR A 118 7.26 -10.03 21.00
C THR A 118 7.42 -10.54 19.57
N LEU A 119 7.71 -9.64 18.65
CA LEU A 119 8.13 -9.95 17.28
C LEU A 119 9.65 -10.09 17.22
N THR A 120 10.11 -10.95 16.30
CA THR A 120 11.54 -11.17 16.05
C THR A 120 11.87 -10.94 14.58
N PHE A 121 13.15 -10.66 14.30
CA PHE A 121 13.69 -10.43 12.97
C PHE A 121 14.99 -11.24 12.84
N GLY A 122 14.93 -12.39 12.15
CA GLY A 122 16.04 -13.34 12.12
C GLY A 122 16.39 -13.87 13.52
N GLY A 123 15.39 -14.11 14.36
CA GLY A 123 15.50 -14.57 15.74
C GLY A 123 15.89 -13.51 16.76
N LYS A 124 16.06 -12.24 16.35
CA LYS A 124 16.47 -11.13 17.23
C LYS A 124 15.30 -10.23 17.57
N THR A 125 15.27 -9.68 18.79
CA THR A 125 14.27 -8.73 19.26
C THR A 125 14.59 -7.27 18.91
N SER A 126 15.72 -7.02 18.24
CA SER A 126 16.11 -5.70 17.73
C SER A 126 16.65 -5.85 16.32
N VAL A 127 16.39 -4.83 15.51
CA VAL A 127 16.68 -4.82 14.07
C VAL A 127 17.17 -3.45 13.64
N THR A 128 18.04 -3.41 12.62
CA THR A 128 18.40 -2.19 11.91
C THR A 128 17.62 -2.12 10.61
N LEU A 129 16.80 -1.09 10.45
CA LEU A 129 16.18 -0.75 9.17
C LEU A 129 17.21 0.00 8.33
N TYR A 130 17.80 -0.68 7.35
CA TYR A 130 18.74 -0.03 6.44
C TYR A 130 18.05 1.03 5.57
N ALA A 131 18.81 2.07 5.20
CA ALA A 131 18.34 3.12 4.31
C ALA A 131 17.82 2.51 2.99
N GLY A 132 16.66 2.97 2.52
CA GLY A 132 16.07 2.51 1.27
C GLY A 132 15.46 1.10 1.30
N ALA A 133 15.38 0.45 2.46
CA ALA A 133 14.97 -0.95 2.55
C ALA A 133 13.82 -1.19 3.54
N PRO A 134 12.93 -2.16 3.24
CA PRO A 134 11.99 -2.71 4.20
C PRO A 134 12.56 -3.92 4.94
N ILE A 135 11.86 -4.35 5.99
CA ILE A 135 12.11 -5.65 6.61
C ILE A 135 10.80 -6.31 7.06
N LEU A 136 10.74 -7.64 6.95
CA LEU A 136 9.68 -8.46 7.49
C LEU A 136 10.13 -9.10 8.80
N SER A 137 9.22 -9.18 9.77
CA SER A 137 9.42 -10.01 10.95
C SER A 137 9.46 -11.49 10.57
N ASP A 138 10.00 -12.30 11.47
CA ASP A 138 9.80 -13.74 11.47
C ASP A 138 8.29 -14.03 11.67
N PRO A 139 7.79 -15.20 11.19
CA PRO A 139 6.44 -15.65 11.50
C PRO A 139 6.21 -15.73 13.02
N LEU A 140 5.11 -15.14 13.48
CA LEU A 140 4.63 -15.31 14.84
C LEU A 140 3.33 -16.13 14.83
N ASP A 141 3.31 -17.22 15.60
CA ASP A 141 2.11 -18.03 15.82
C ASP A 141 1.12 -17.28 16.73
N ILE A 142 0.14 -16.63 16.10
CA ILE A 142 -0.97 -15.97 16.77
C ILE A 142 -2.19 -16.01 15.85
N THR A 143 -3.34 -16.38 16.41
CA THR A 143 -4.60 -16.32 15.68
C THR A 143 -5.15 -14.90 15.73
N VAL A 144 -5.34 -14.31 14.56
CA VAL A 144 -5.97 -13.01 14.36
C VAL A 144 -7.28 -13.21 13.60
N GLY A 145 -8.37 -12.64 14.10
CA GLY A 145 -9.65 -12.65 13.39
C GLY A 145 -9.75 -11.55 12.33
N PRO A 146 -10.66 -11.66 11.35
CA PRO A 146 -10.98 -10.52 10.48
C PRO A 146 -11.51 -9.35 11.31
N PHE A 147 -11.26 -8.12 10.86
CA PHE A 147 -11.69 -6.89 11.55
C PHE A 147 -11.15 -6.73 12.98
N ALA A 148 -10.10 -7.45 13.32
CA ALA A 148 -9.38 -7.23 14.58
C ALA A 148 -8.57 -5.94 14.52
N ASN A 149 -8.58 -5.20 15.63
CA ASN A 149 -7.68 -4.08 15.86
C ASN A 149 -6.42 -4.60 16.57
N LEU A 150 -5.27 -4.45 15.93
CA LEU A 150 -3.97 -4.88 16.47
C LEU A 150 -3.14 -3.66 16.82
N ALA A 151 -2.56 -3.64 18.02
CA ALA A 151 -1.58 -2.65 18.44
C ALA A 151 -0.18 -3.15 18.11
N ILE A 152 0.53 -2.44 17.23
CA ILE A 152 1.94 -2.68 16.92
C ILE A 152 2.77 -1.62 17.64
N SER A 153 3.55 -2.04 18.63
CA SER A 153 4.39 -1.15 19.44
C SER A 153 5.86 -1.35 19.08
N LEU A 154 6.57 -0.30 18.67
CA LEU A 154 7.99 -0.36 18.35
C LEU A 154 8.78 0.62 19.22
N PHE A 155 9.97 0.21 19.67
CA PHE A 155 10.87 1.03 20.47
C PHE A 155 12.00 1.61 19.62
N LEU A 156 12.22 2.91 19.71
CA LEU A 156 13.36 3.62 19.14
C LEU A 156 14.35 3.95 20.26
N PRO A 157 15.42 3.16 20.46
CA PRO A 157 16.39 3.40 21.52
C PRO A 157 17.20 4.69 21.31
N GLN A 158 17.37 5.11 20.06
CA GLN A 158 18.18 6.27 19.68
C GLN A 158 17.29 7.41 19.21
N ALA A 159 17.79 8.65 19.32
CA ALA A 159 17.16 9.79 18.69
C ALA A 159 17.10 9.54 17.18
N THR A 160 15.92 9.71 16.60
CA THR A 160 15.63 9.24 15.25
C THR A 160 15.03 10.37 14.45
N LYS A 161 15.69 10.74 13.34
CA LYS A 161 15.09 11.60 12.31
C LYS A 161 14.06 10.78 11.54
N LEU A 162 12.85 11.30 11.41
CA LEU A 162 11.74 10.63 10.75
C LEU A 162 11.78 10.96 9.27
N GLU A 163 12.38 10.09 8.46
CA GLU A 163 12.51 10.29 7.02
C GLU A 163 11.49 9.48 6.22
N THR A 164 11.02 8.36 6.77
CA THR A 164 9.98 7.50 6.19
C THR A 164 8.72 7.54 7.06
N VAL A 165 7.59 7.96 6.48
CA VAL A 165 6.28 8.02 7.16
C VAL A 165 5.16 7.70 6.19
N HIS A 166 3.97 7.42 6.69
CA HIS A 166 2.74 7.60 5.93
C HIS A 166 1.99 8.80 6.53
N GLN A 167 1.68 9.79 5.68
CA GLN A 167 1.31 11.13 6.14
C GLN A 167 -0.11 11.22 6.73
N LEU A 168 -1.07 10.44 6.23
CA LEU A 168 -2.48 10.55 6.62
C LEU A 168 -3.06 9.18 7.00
N ALA A 169 -2.80 8.72 8.22
CA ALA A 169 -3.32 7.43 8.66
C ALA A 169 -4.82 7.42 9.01
N VAL A 170 -5.38 8.59 9.39
CA VAL A 170 -6.73 8.73 9.98
C VAL A 170 -6.96 7.73 11.14
N GLN A 171 -5.87 7.45 11.86
CA GLN A 171 -5.74 6.53 12.98
C GLN A 171 -4.65 7.06 13.90
N ASN A 172 -4.89 7.04 15.20
CA ASN A 172 -3.94 7.50 16.20
C ASN A 172 -2.77 6.53 16.35
N ALA A 173 -1.57 7.10 16.29
CA ALA A 173 -0.34 6.56 16.83
C ALA A 173 -0.07 7.21 18.19
N TYR A 174 0.32 6.40 19.18
CA TYR A 174 0.60 6.82 20.56
C TYR A 174 2.10 6.80 20.81
N VAL A 175 2.66 7.96 21.16
CA VAL A 175 4.12 8.14 21.30
C VAL A 175 4.46 8.54 22.72
N SER A 176 5.30 7.76 23.40
CA SER A 176 5.72 8.01 24.79
C SER A 176 7.23 7.80 24.97
N SER A 177 7.78 8.39 26.03
CA SER A 177 9.17 8.20 26.45
C SER A 177 9.34 6.87 27.20
N GLY A 178 10.50 6.23 27.05
CA GLY A 178 10.84 4.92 27.59
C GLY A 178 10.42 3.76 26.69
N ASP A 179 10.92 2.56 27.00
CA ASP A 179 10.43 1.32 26.42
C ASP A 179 9.13 0.92 27.12
N ASN A 180 8.01 1.18 26.44
CA ASN A 180 6.66 0.86 26.89
C ASN A 180 5.99 -0.12 25.93
N THR A 181 6.77 -0.85 25.13
CA THR A 181 6.26 -1.69 24.04
C THR A 181 5.26 -2.73 24.54
N ALA A 182 5.57 -3.39 25.66
CA ALA A 182 4.72 -4.37 26.33
C ALA A 182 3.72 -3.76 27.35
N SER A 183 3.67 -2.44 27.53
CA SER A 183 2.83 -1.83 28.57
C SER A 183 1.34 -2.05 28.28
N PRO A 184 0.53 -2.59 29.21
CA PRO A 184 -0.93 -2.70 29.06
C PRO A 184 -1.63 -1.40 28.65
N ASP A 185 -1.15 -0.28 29.20
CA ASP A 185 -1.56 1.07 28.84
C ASP A 185 -0.30 1.93 28.71
N GLN A 186 -0.11 2.54 27.54
CA GLN A 186 1.09 3.35 27.31
C GLN A 186 1.01 4.64 28.13
N PRO A 187 2.04 4.99 28.91
CA PRO A 187 1.96 6.15 29.81
C PRO A 187 2.07 7.47 29.06
N SER A 188 1.15 8.39 29.34
CA SER A 188 1.14 9.79 28.85
C SER A 188 1.49 9.95 27.36
N PRO A 189 0.82 9.24 26.44
CA PRO A 189 1.19 9.27 25.04
C PRO A 189 0.76 10.58 24.38
N LYS A 190 1.60 11.11 23.50
CA LYS A 190 1.18 12.07 22.49
C LYS A 190 0.54 11.34 21.32
N THR A 191 -0.48 11.91 20.73
CA THR A 191 -1.18 11.34 19.57
C THR A 191 -0.74 12.00 18.27
N TYR A 192 -0.60 11.19 17.23
CA TYR A 192 -0.35 11.61 15.86
C TYR A 192 -1.22 10.79 14.92
N THR A 193 -1.66 11.38 13.80
CA THR A 193 -2.47 10.68 12.79
C THR A 193 -1.62 10.24 11.59
N ASN A 194 -0.38 9.81 11.85
CA ASN A 194 0.58 9.33 10.85
C ASN A 194 0.90 7.86 11.11
N ARG A 195 1.51 7.17 10.14
CA ARG A 195 2.27 5.93 10.41
C ARG A 195 3.76 6.20 10.41
N PHE A 196 4.48 5.56 11.32
CA PHE A 196 5.93 5.67 11.47
C PHE A 196 6.56 4.30 11.27
N TYR A 197 7.39 4.16 10.24
CA TYR A 197 8.14 2.94 9.90
C TYR A 197 7.31 1.64 9.79
N LEU A 198 5.98 1.71 9.68
CA LEU A 198 5.07 0.57 9.57
C LEU A 198 4.31 0.67 8.24
N SER A 199 4.38 -0.40 7.44
CA SER A 199 3.82 -0.42 6.07
C SER A 199 2.92 -1.61 5.77
N GLY A 200 2.96 -2.66 6.59
CA GLY A 200 2.10 -3.81 6.36
C GLY A 200 2.01 -4.76 7.55
N VAL A 201 0.88 -5.46 7.60
CA VAL A 201 0.67 -6.64 8.44
C VAL A 201 0.20 -7.75 7.53
N LEU A 202 0.94 -8.86 7.52
CA LEU A 202 0.63 -10.04 6.73
C LEU A 202 0.09 -11.11 7.66
N VAL A 203 -0.84 -11.90 7.16
CA VAL A 203 -1.38 -13.08 7.82
C VAL A 203 -1.16 -14.30 6.96
N ASN A 204 -0.94 -15.45 7.60
CA ASN A 204 -1.04 -16.73 6.91
C ASN A 204 -2.49 -17.21 6.97
N THR A 205 -3.15 -17.30 5.83
CA THR A 205 -4.48 -17.88 5.70
C THR A 205 -4.33 -19.33 5.23
N ARG A 206 -4.97 -20.29 5.91
CA ARG A 206 -4.83 -21.74 5.61
C ARG A 206 -5.47 -22.17 4.27
N GLY A 207 -5.69 -21.24 3.34
CA GLY A 207 -6.29 -21.45 2.03
C GLY A 207 -6.05 -20.26 1.10
N ARG A 208 -6.53 -20.34 -0.14
CA ARG A 208 -6.40 -19.24 -1.11
C ARG A 208 -7.32 -18.09 -0.72
N THR A 209 -6.72 -16.94 -0.42
CA THR A 209 -7.39 -15.66 -0.14
C THR A 209 -6.93 -14.67 -1.19
N ASP A 210 -7.88 -14.01 -1.85
CA ASP A 210 -7.58 -12.97 -2.83
C ASP A 210 -7.41 -11.61 -2.12
N ALA A 211 -6.67 -10.71 -2.75
CA ALA A 211 -6.52 -9.33 -2.30
C ALA A 211 -7.02 -8.33 -3.33
N ILE A 212 -7.52 -7.19 -2.84
CA ILE A 212 -7.89 -6.03 -3.63
C ILE A 212 -7.09 -4.85 -3.10
N VAL A 213 -6.42 -4.14 -4.00
CA VAL A 213 -5.72 -2.90 -3.67
C VAL A 213 -6.62 -1.71 -3.98
N ALA A 214 -6.93 -0.90 -2.98
CA ALA A 214 -7.46 0.45 -3.15
C ALA A 214 -6.27 1.39 -3.36
N PHE A 215 -6.12 1.91 -4.58
CA PHE A 215 -4.98 2.74 -4.97
C PHE A 215 -5.48 4.14 -5.31
N GLY A 216 -4.97 5.17 -4.63
CA GLY A 216 -5.50 6.51 -4.82
C GLY A 216 -4.87 7.62 -4.00
N ASP A 217 -5.58 8.75 -4.00
CA ASP A 217 -5.20 9.96 -3.29
C ASP A 217 -5.86 10.08 -1.91
N SER A 218 -5.98 11.29 -1.38
CA SER A 218 -6.56 11.62 -0.07
C SER A 218 -8.00 11.12 0.11
N ILE A 219 -8.77 11.00 -0.96
CA ILE A 219 -10.14 10.47 -0.91
C ILE A 219 -10.10 8.96 -0.62
N THR A 220 -9.12 8.25 -1.18
CA THR A 220 -8.94 6.81 -0.89
C THR A 220 -8.22 6.57 0.43
N ASP A 221 -7.28 7.44 0.77
CA ASP A 221 -6.56 7.42 2.04
C ASP A 221 -7.53 7.68 3.22
N GLY A 222 -8.59 8.46 2.95
CA GLY A 222 -9.75 8.61 3.82
C GLY A 222 -9.79 9.93 4.59
N PHE A 223 -9.23 10.99 4.02
CA PHE A 223 -9.24 12.33 4.61
C PHE A 223 -10.65 12.74 5.06
N SER A 224 -10.76 13.43 6.19
CA SER A 224 -12.05 13.78 6.82
C SER A 224 -12.92 12.60 7.30
N SER A 225 -12.48 11.33 7.19
CA SER A 225 -13.13 10.25 7.94
C SER A 225 -12.87 10.42 9.44
N THR A 226 -13.82 9.96 10.27
CA THR A 226 -13.66 10.01 11.72
C THR A 226 -12.42 9.21 12.15
N VAL A 227 -11.48 9.89 12.82
CA VAL A 227 -10.24 9.28 13.34
C VAL A 227 -10.58 8.07 14.23
N ASP A 228 -9.82 6.99 14.08
CA ASP A 228 -9.98 5.70 14.77
C ASP A 228 -11.25 4.91 14.43
N ALA A 229 -12.17 5.44 13.59
CA ALA A 229 -13.45 4.79 13.33
C ALA A 229 -13.42 3.72 12.23
N ASN A 230 -12.36 3.66 11.41
CA ASN A 230 -12.24 2.77 10.24
C ASN A 230 -13.45 2.89 9.29
N ARG A 231 -13.76 4.13 8.88
CA ARG A 231 -14.92 4.47 8.03
C ARG A 231 -14.52 5.01 6.65
N ARG A 232 -13.29 4.74 6.22
CA ARG A 232 -12.80 5.09 4.89
C ARG A 232 -13.53 4.18 3.88
N TRP A 233 -13.64 4.58 2.62
CA TRP A 233 -14.38 3.73 1.66
C TRP A 233 -13.75 2.33 1.51
N PRO A 234 -12.41 2.12 1.60
CA PRO A 234 -11.83 0.78 1.58
C PRO A 234 -12.21 -0.06 2.82
N ASP A 235 -12.31 0.55 4.00
CA ASP A 235 -12.75 -0.14 5.22
C ASP A 235 -14.21 -0.63 5.09
N ASN A 236 -15.09 0.26 4.60
CA ASN A 236 -16.50 -0.07 4.36
C ASN A 236 -16.65 -1.14 3.27
N LEU A 237 -15.82 -1.12 2.21
CA LEU A 237 -15.78 -2.17 1.20
C LEU A 237 -15.34 -3.51 1.81
N SER A 238 -14.31 -3.51 2.65
CA SER A 238 -13.86 -4.71 3.39
C SER A 238 -14.99 -5.30 4.22
N GLN A 239 -15.74 -4.45 4.94
CA GLN A 239 -16.92 -4.88 5.68
C GLN A 239 -17.96 -5.52 4.76
N ARG A 240 -18.32 -4.87 3.64
CA ARG A 240 -19.30 -5.40 2.68
C ARG A 240 -18.89 -6.75 2.07
N LEU A 241 -17.60 -6.93 1.75
CA LEU A 241 -17.09 -8.15 1.13
C LEU A 241 -17.03 -9.33 2.10
N ASN A 242 -16.56 -9.08 3.32
CA ASN A 242 -16.20 -10.12 4.29
C ASN A 242 -17.24 -10.35 5.38
N ASN A 243 -18.27 -9.50 5.51
CA ASN A 243 -19.33 -9.72 6.50
C ASN A 243 -20.01 -11.08 6.28
N GLY A 244 -20.04 -11.91 7.31
CA GLY A 244 -20.58 -13.28 7.26
C GLY A 244 -19.63 -14.35 6.69
N GLN A 245 -18.39 -14.01 6.32
CA GLN A 245 -17.40 -14.97 5.81
C GLN A 245 -16.28 -15.21 6.84
N SER A 246 -16.22 -16.41 7.42
CA SER A 246 -15.27 -16.70 8.51
C SER A 246 -13.89 -17.18 8.05
N HIS A 247 -13.75 -17.74 6.83
CA HIS A 247 -12.52 -18.45 6.42
C HIS A 247 -12.04 -18.21 4.98
N HIS A 248 -12.76 -17.44 4.16
CA HIS A 248 -12.45 -17.18 2.74
C HIS A 248 -12.69 -15.72 2.34
N GLY A 249 -12.32 -14.78 3.23
CA GLY A 249 -12.45 -13.36 2.94
C GLY A 249 -11.53 -12.88 1.80
N THR A 250 -11.74 -11.65 1.37
CA THR A 250 -10.89 -10.91 0.44
C THR A 250 -10.18 -9.82 1.22
N ALA A 251 -8.85 -9.80 1.18
CA ALA A 251 -8.08 -8.75 1.82
C ALA A 251 -8.24 -7.42 1.08
N ILE A 252 -8.38 -6.32 1.82
CA ILE A 252 -8.41 -4.97 1.26
C ILE A 252 -7.18 -4.22 1.73
N LEU A 253 -6.37 -3.78 0.77
CA LEU A 253 -5.09 -3.11 0.98
C LEU A 253 -5.25 -1.65 0.58
N ASN A 254 -5.11 -0.72 1.53
CA ASN A 254 -5.19 0.70 1.23
C ASN A 254 -3.79 1.24 0.92
N GLU A 255 -3.53 1.42 -0.37
CA GLU A 255 -2.26 1.93 -0.89
C GLU A 255 -2.44 3.37 -1.38
N ALA A 256 -3.20 4.16 -0.63
CA ALA A 256 -3.40 5.57 -0.95
C ALA A 256 -2.38 6.48 -0.27
N ILE A 257 -2.17 7.64 -0.89
CA ILE A 257 -1.35 8.71 -0.34
C ILE A 257 -2.11 10.02 -0.50
N SER A 258 -2.41 10.68 0.62
CA SER A 258 -3.03 12.00 0.59
C SER A 258 -2.27 13.01 -0.29
N GLY A 259 -2.98 13.63 -1.24
CA GLY A 259 -2.39 14.55 -2.20
C GLY A 259 -1.58 13.90 -3.32
N ASN A 260 -1.67 12.58 -3.51
CA ASN A 260 -0.98 11.91 -4.61
C ASN A 260 -1.49 12.39 -5.96
N ARG A 261 -0.62 12.23 -6.97
CA ARG A 261 -0.86 12.59 -8.36
C ARG A 261 -0.46 11.43 -9.24
N VAL A 262 -1.10 11.27 -10.38
CA VAL A 262 -0.79 10.23 -11.37
C VAL A 262 0.59 10.45 -11.97
N LEU A 263 0.86 11.70 -12.39
CA LEU A 263 1.93 12.01 -13.34
C LEU A 263 3.23 12.51 -12.71
N SER A 264 3.14 13.10 -11.52
CA SER A 264 4.26 13.84 -10.93
C SER A 264 4.32 13.68 -9.41
N ASP A 265 5.53 13.67 -8.87
CA ASP A 265 5.73 13.66 -7.42
C ASP A 265 5.17 14.94 -6.80
N GLY A 266 4.71 14.87 -5.56
CA GLY A 266 4.11 16.01 -4.84
C GLY A 266 4.12 15.75 -3.35
N ALA A 267 2.93 15.57 -2.76
CA ALA A 267 2.81 15.10 -1.38
C ALA A 267 3.48 13.72 -1.18
N GLY A 268 3.53 12.91 -2.23
CA GLY A 268 4.32 11.69 -2.31
C GLY A 268 4.81 11.40 -3.72
N ILE A 269 5.49 10.26 -3.91
CA ILE A 269 5.90 9.76 -5.22
C ILE A 269 4.68 9.57 -6.12
N SER A 270 4.78 9.96 -7.39
CA SER A 270 3.69 9.79 -8.38
C SER A 270 3.14 8.36 -8.44
N ALA A 271 1.84 8.24 -8.71
CA ALA A 271 1.15 6.97 -8.81
C ALA A 271 1.83 6.03 -9.82
N LEU A 272 2.27 6.58 -10.97
CA LEU A 272 3.04 5.85 -11.97
C LEU A 272 4.34 5.25 -11.41
N ALA A 273 5.12 6.03 -10.67
CA ALA A 273 6.40 5.59 -10.15
C ALA A 273 6.27 4.60 -9.00
N ARG A 274 5.26 4.74 -8.13
CA ARG A 274 5.08 3.85 -6.97
C ARG A 274 4.28 2.58 -7.25
N TYR A 275 3.63 2.47 -8.43
CA TYR A 275 2.69 1.39 -8.73
C TYR A 275 3.27 -0.03 -8.51
N ASP A 276 4.50 -0.29 -8.97
CA ASP A 276 5.12 -1.62 -8.81
C ASP A 276 5.35 -1.94 -7.32
N ARG A 277 5.82 -0.97 -6.55
CA ARG A 277 6.10 -1.13 -5.12
C ARG A 277 4.82 -1.34 -4.33
N ASP A 278 3.84 -0.47 -4.52
CA ASP A 278 2.65 -0.44 -3.66
C ASP A 278 1.60 -1.45 -4.08
N VAL A 279 1.51 -1.76 -5.38
CA VAL A 279 0.46 -2.63 -5.92
C VAL A 279 1.01 -3.97 -6.39
N LEU A 280 1.94 -3.98 -7.34
CA LEU A 280 2.35 -5.23 -8.00
C LEU A 280 3.23 -6.12 -7.13
N SER A 281 3.84 -5.58 -6.08
CA SER A 281 4.61 -6.37 -5.10
C SER A 281 3.72 -7.07 -4.06
N GLN A 282 2.45 -6.70 -3.96
CA GLN A 282 1.51 -7.30 -3.02
C GLN A 282 1.10 -8.70 -3.48
N GLN A 283 1.09 -9.64 -2.54
CA GLN A 283 0.72 -11.04 -2.82
C GLN A 283 -0.79 -11.20 -2.96
N GLY A 284 -1.20 -12.10 -3.86
CA GLY A 284 -2.61 -12.51 -4.00
C GLY A 284 -3.54 -11.46 -4.61
N VAL A 285 -3.02 -10.33 -5.13
CA VAL A 285 -3.86 -9.29 -5.74
C VAL A 285 -4.58 -9.84 -6.96
N LYS A 286 -5.91 -9.65 -6.97
CA LYS A 286 -6.79 -9.98 -8.12
C LYS A 286 -7.46 -8.77 -8.71
N TRP A 287 -7.67 -7.73 -7.90
CA TRP A 287 -8.24 -6.47 -8.34
C TRP A 287 -7.47 -5.29 -7.81
N VAL A 288 -7.44 -4.22 -8.60
CA VAL A 288 -7.08 -2.88 -8.18
C VAL A 288 -8.31 -2.01 -8.39
N ILE A 289 -8.66 -1.19 -7.40
CA ILE A 289 -9.67 -0.13 -7.54
C ILE A 289 -8.91 1.18 -7.48
N MET A 290 -8.86 1.90 -8.60
CA MET A 290 -8.07 3.11 -8.76
C MET A 290 -8.96 4.36 -8.72
N LEU A 291 -8.70 5.27 -7.79
CA LEU A 291 -9.28 6.62 -7.73
C LEU A 291 -8.14 7.62 -7.46
N GLU A 292 -7.67 8.25 -8.52
CA GLU A 292 -6.49 9.12 -8.53
C GLU A 292 -6.64 10.13 -9.66
N GLY A 293 -6.01 11.30 -9.60
CA GLY A 293 -5.97 12.25 -10.73
C GLY A 293 -6.61 13.61 -10.44
N ILE A 294 -7.39 13.73 -9.35
CA ILE A 294 -8.00 15.01 -8.99
C ILE A 294 -6.95 16.06 -8.61
N ASN A 295 -5.81 15.63 -8.03
CA ASN A 295 -4.71 16.51 -7.65
C ASN A 295 -3.86 16.95 -8.86
N ASP A 296 -3.71 16.11 -9.90
CA ASP A 296 -3.07 16.51 -11.17
C ASP A 296 -3.80 17.70 -11.80
N ILE A 297 -5.13 17.71 -11.68
CA ILE A 297 -6.00 18.80 -12.14
C ILE A 297 -5.98 19.97 -11.16
N GLY A 298 -6.11 19.69 -9.85
CA GLY A 298 -6.39 20.69 -8.83
C GLY A 298 -5.17 21.51 -8.41
N TRP A 299 -3.99 20.91 -8.32
CA TRP A 299 -2.81 21.54 -7.74
C TRP A 299 -2.21 22.68 -8.57
N PRO A 300 -2.06 22.55 -9.90
CA PRO A 300 -1.37 23.56 -10.69
C PRO A 300 -2.00 24.95 -10.55
N GLY A 301 -1.17 25.95 -10.24
CA GLY A 301 -1.59 27.34 -10.03
C GLY A 301 -2.19 27.63 -8.65
N THR A 302 -2.06 26.72 -7.69
CA THR A 302 -2.40 26.93 -6.27
C THR A 302 -1.14 27.08 -5.42
N ALA A 303 -1.27 27.32 -4.11
CA ALA A 303 -0.10 27.33 -3.21
C ALA A 303 0.57 25.94 -3.07
N LEU A 304 -0.12 24.84 -3.42
CA LEU A 304 0.46 23.48 -3.41
C LEU A 304 1.49 23.30 -4.53
N ASP A 305 1.23 23.87 -5.71
CA ASP A 305 2.15 23.81 -6.85
C ASP A 305 1.95 25.03 -7.78
N PRO A 306 2.51 26.20 -7.43
CA PRO A 306 2.22 27.46 -8.13
C PRO A 306 2.74 27.49 -9.56
N SER A 307 3.80 26.74 -9.84
CA SER A 307 4.53 26.76 -11.11
C SER A 307 4.27 25.56 -12.00
N ALA A 308 3.56 24.52 -11.52
CA ALA A 308 3.25 23.38 -12.36
C ALA A 308 2.42 23.78 -13.59
N PRO A 309 2.69 23.15 -14.75
CA PRO A 309 1.79 23.24 -15.89
C PRO A 309 0.44 22.60 -15.54
N GLN A 310 -0.63 23.12 -16.15
CA GLN A 310 -1.95 22.49 -16.06
C GLN A 310 -1.91 21.16 -16.83
N ALA A 311 -2.25 20.06 -16.16
CA ALA A 311 -2.38 18.76 -16.82
C ALA A 311 -3.61 18.78 -17.76
N THR A 312 -3.46 18.18 -18.95
CA THR A 312 -4.58 17.92 -19.85
C THR A 312 -5.29 16.63 -19.46
N ALA A 313 -6.48 16.40 -20.03
CA ALA A 313 -7.17 15.12 -19.83
C ALA A 313 -6.36 13.98 -20.47
N GLU A 314 -5.77 14.23 -21.63
CA GLU A 314 -4.92 13.30 -22.37
C GLU A 314 -3.70 12.87 -21.55
N ASP A 315 -3.01 13.79 -20.86
CA ASP A 315 -1.86 13.46 -20.02
C ASP A 315 -2.24 12.44 -18.92
N ILE A 316 -3.35 12.71 -18.23
CA ILE A 316 -3.85 11.84 -17.14
C ILE A 316 -4.30 10.48 -17.71
N ILE A 317 -5.02 10.49 -18.83
CA ILE A 317 -5.49 9.28 -19.52
C ILE A 317 -4.30 8.41 -19.96
N ASP A 318 -3.23 9.00 -20.48
CA ASP A 318 -2.04 8.25 -20.88
C ASP A 318 -1.33 7.64 -19.66
N GLY A 319 -1.30 8.35 -18.53
CA GLY A 319 -0.90 7.78 -17.24
C GLY A 319 -1.75 6.57 -16.82
N TYR A 320 -3.08 6.66 -16.93
CA TYR A 320 -3.96 5.53 -16.65
C TYR A 320 -3.69 4.33 -17.57
N LYS A 321 -3.49 4.55 -18.86
CA LYS A 321 -3.18 3.46 -19.81
C LYS A 321 -1.90 2.72 -19.42
N GLN A 322 -0.87 3.42 -18.93
CA GLN A 322 0.36 2.78 -18.45
C GLN A 322 0.12 1.94 -17.19
N ILE A 323 -0.69 2.44 -16.26
CA ILE A 323 -1.07 1.68 -15.05
C ILE A 323 -1.84 0.43 -15.47
N ILE A 324 -2.90 0.57 -16.26
CA ILE A 324 -3.73 -0.54 -16.76
C ILE A 324 -2.86 -1.61 -17.44
N ALA A 325 -1.97 -1.21 -18.35
CA ALA A 325 -1.08 -2.13 -19.04
C ALA A 325 -0.19 -2.92 -18.07
N ARG A 326 0.40 -2.25 -17.07
CA ARG A 326 1.23 -2.90 -16.04
C ARG A 326 0.42 -3.82 -15.14
N THR A 327 -0.82 -3.48 -14.83
CA THR A 327 -1.76 -4.35 -14.12
C THR A 327 -2.00 -5.64 -14.89
N HIS A 328 -2.34 -5.54 -16.17
CA HIS A 328 -2.67 -6.69 -17.01
C HIS A 328 -1.47 -7.59 -17.24
N LEU A 329 -0.24 -7.05 -17.29
CA LEU A 329 1.00 -7.85 -17.33
C LEU A 329 1.19 -8.77 -16.12
N ARG A 330 0.49 -8.51 -15.01
CA ARG A 330 0.48 -9.39 -13.81
C ARG A 330 -0.77 -10.26 -13.72
N GLY A 331 -1.63 -10.26 -14.73
CA GLY A 331 -2.92 -10.98 -14.69
C GLY A 331 -3.87 -10.45 -13.61
N ILE A 332 -3.71 -9.19 -13.23
CA ILE A 332 -4.56 -8.49 -12.26
C ILE A 332 -5.61 -7.69 -13.04
N ARG A 333 -6.84 -7.62 -12.53
CA ARG A 333 -7.90 -6.78 -13.09
C ARG A 333 -7.92 -5.40 -12.44
N ILE A 334 -8.35 -4.37 -13.16
CA ILE A 334 -8.42 -3.00 -12.65
C ILE A 334 -9.78 -2.36 -12.89
N MET A 335 -10.35 -1.82 -11.82
CA MET A 335 -11.56 -1.02 -11.80
C MET A 335 -11.20 0.47 -11.71
N GLY A 336 -11.73 1.28 -12.63
CA GLY A 336 -11.58 2.73 -12.60
C GLY A 336 -12.69 3.40 -11.80
N GLY A 337 -12.33 4.23 -10.82
CA GLY A 337 -13.24 5.14 -10.12
C GLY A 337 -13.29 6.49 -10.80
N THR A 338 -14.48 7.02 -11.09
CA THR A 338 -14.61 8.38 -11.62
C THR A 338 -14.17 9.41 -10.57
N LEU A 339 -13.45 10.46 -11.02
CA LEU A 339 -13.02 11.59 -10.20
C LEU A 339 -14.23 12.31 -9.63
N THR A 340 -14.23 12.56 -8.32
CA THR A 340 -15.35 13.18 -7.60
C THR A 340 -15.56 14.66 -7.97
N PRO A 341 -16.78 15.21 -7.76
CA PRO A 341 -17.03 16.65 -7.91
C PRO A 341 -16.19 17.45 -6.90
N PHE A 342 -15.73 18.63 -7.32
CA PHE A 342 -14.81 19.47 -6.53
C PHE A 342 -15.08 20.97 -6.69
N ARG A 343 -16.30 21.37 -7.08
CA ARG A 343 -16.67 22.79 -7.14
C ARG A 343 -16.46 23.44 -5.79
N ASN A 344 -15.77 24.58 -5.79
CA ASN A 344 -15.39 25.34 -4.60
C ASN A 344 -14.40 24.62 -3.67
N ALA A 345 -13.77 23.54 -4.12
CA ALA A 345 -12.75 22.84 -3.34
C ALA A 345 -11.74 23.82 -2.72
N LEU A 346 -11.55 23.70 -1.41
CA LEU A 346 -10.58 24.47 -0.63
C LEU A 346 -10.77 25.99 -0.68
N GLN A 347 -11.99 26.46 -0.96
CA GLN A 347 -12.32 27.88 -0.92
C GLN A 347 -12.02 28.49 0.46
N GLY A 348 -11.46 29.70 0.48
CA GLY A 348 -11.06 30.37 1.73
C GLY A 348 -9.70 29.91 2.29
N THR A 349 -9.01 28.99 1.61
CA THR A 349 -7.62 28.62 1.92
C THR A 349 -6.64 29.24 0.90
N PRO A 350 -5.32 29.17 1.12
CA PRO A 350 -4.33 29.51 0.10
C PRO A 350 -4.45 28.70 -1.21
N ASN A 351 -5.28 27.65 -1.23
CA ASN A 351 -5.52 26.78 -2.38
C ASN A 351 -6.84 27.07 -3.10
N VAL A 352 -7.45 28.25 -2.93
CA VAL A 352 -8.74 28.62 -3.59
C VAL A 352 -8.77 28.43 -5.12
N GLY A 353 -7.61 28.41 -5.79
CA GLY A 353 -7.47 28.11 -7.22
C GLY A 353 -7.59 26.61 -7.57
N TYR A 354 -7.87 25.75 -6.59
CA TYR A 354 -7.98 24.30 -6.80
C TYR A 354 -9.10 23.98 -7.79
N TYR A 355 -10.20 24.72 -7.73
CA TYR A 355 -11.29 24.64 -8.69
C TYR A 355 -11.29 25.83 -9.67
N THR A 356 -11.46 25.52 -10.96
CA THR A 356 -11.88 26.47 -12.00
C THR A 356 -12.80 25.76 -12.99
N ALA A 357 -13.57 26.52 -13.79
CA ALA A 357 -14.38 25.93 -14.85
C ALA A 357 -13.54 25.14 -15.88
N GLN A 358 -12.30 25.58 -16.13
CA GLN A 358 -11.36 24.88 -17.01
C GLN A 358 -10.92 23.53 -16.40
N LYS A 359 -10.56 23.52 -15.12
CA LYS A 359 -10.21 22.30 -14.39
C LYS A 359 -11.38 21.31 -14.33
N GLU A 360 -12.60 21.81 -14.14
CA GLU A 360 -13.81 20.98 -14.22
C GLU A 360 -14.01 20.39 -15.62
N SER A 361 -13.74 21.15 -16.69
CA SER A 361 -13.79 20.59 -18.04
C SER A 361 -12.79 19.44 -18.23
N VAL A 362 -11.60 19.53 -17.66
CA VAL A 362 -10.60 18.43 -17.68
C VAL A 362 -11.13 17.23 -16.91
N ARG A 363 -11.66 17.43 -15.70
CA ARG A 363 -12.24 16.34 -14.90
C ARG A 363 -13.36 15.62 -15.65
N GLN A 364 -14.27 16.36 -16.28
CA GLN A 364 -15.36 15.79 -17.07
C GLN A 364 -14.85 14.99 -18.26
N ALA A 365 -13.81 15.45 -18.96
CA ALA A 365 -13.19 14.72 -20.06
C ALA A 365 -12.55 13.40 -19.57
N VAL A 366 -11.80 13.44 -18.47
CA VAL A 366 -11.24 12.23 -17.84
C VAL A 366 -12.34 11.26 -17.43
N ASN A 367 -13.40 11.73 -16.77
CA ASN A 367 -14.51 10.89 -16.34
C ASN A 367 -15.31 10.32 -17.53
N ALA A 368 -15.48 11.08 -18.60
CA ALA A 368 -16.11 10.59 -19.82
C ALA A 368 -15.27 9.46 -20.45
N TRP A 369 -13.93 9.57 -20.43
CA TRP A 369 -13.06 8.50 -20.90
C TRP A 369 -13.12 7.26 -19.99
N ILE A 370 -13.10 7.43 -18.66
CA ILE A 370 -13.24 6.32 -17.69
C ILE A 370 -14.52 5.53 -18.00
N ARG A 371 -15.65 6.21 -18.19
CA ARG A 371 -16.96 5.58 -18.40
C ARG A 371 -17.09 4.84 -19.74
N ASN A 372 -16.52 5.38 -20.82
CA ASN A 372 -16.87 4.97 -22.18
C ASN A 372 -15.75 4.28 -22.96
N SER A 373 -14.50 4.37 -22.51
CA SER A 373 -13.35 3.83 -23.26
C SER A 373 -13.28 2.30 -23.25
N HIS A 374 -13.87 1.66 -22.24
CA HIS A 374 -13.69 0.24 -21.92
C HIS A 374 -12.22 -0.15 -21.70
N ALA A 375 -11.35 0.81 -21.35
CA ALA A 375 -9.95 0.54 -21.04
C ALA A 375 -9.77 -0.15 -19.68
N PHE A 376 -10.65 0.14 -18.72
CA PHE A 376 -10.71 -0.57 -17.44
C PHE A 376 -11.57 -1.83 -17.57
N ASP A 377 -11.26 -2.86 -16.78
CA ASP A 377 -12.04 -4.10 -16.72
C ASP A 377 -13.42 -3.88 -16.09
N ALA A 378 -13.53 -2.87 -15.23
CA ALA A 378 -14.78 -2.40 -14.64
C ALA A 378 -14.71 -0.90 -14.29
N VAL A 379 -15.86 -0.28 -14.07
CA VAL A 379 -15.96 1.13 -13.66
C VAL A 379 -16.90 1.25 -12.47
N VAL A 380 -16.52 2.06 -11.49
CA VAL A 380 -17.41 2.53 -10.42
C VAL A 380 -17.57 4.05 -10.54
N ASP A 381 -18.80 4.51 -10.65
CA ASP A 381 -19.09 5.93 -10.86
C ASP A 381 -19.24 6.69 -9.53
N PHE A 382 -18.12 6.92 -8.84
CA PHE A 382 -18.10 7.68 -7.58
C PHE A 382 -18.62 9.12 -7.76
N ASP A 383 -18.32 9.78 -8.88
CA ASP A 383 -18.88 11.09 -9.24
C ASP A 383 -20.42 11.08 -9.19
N ALA A 384 -21.06 10.14 -9.89
CA ALA A 384 -22.52 10.09 -9.93
C ALA A 384 -23.16 9.82 -8.57
N VAL A 385 -22.48 9.07 -7.70
CA VAL A 385 -23.01 8.65 -6.40
C VAL A 385 -23.01 9.80 -5.40
N ILE A 386 -21.98 10.65 -5.42
CA ILE A 386 -21.82 11.69 -4.40
C ILE A 386 -22.13 13.11 -4.88
N ARG A 387 -22.25 13.35 -6.19
CA ARG A 387 -22.57 14.69 -6.72
C ARG A 387 -23.99 15.12 -6.42
N ASP A 388 -24.17 16.43 -6.29
CA ASP A 388 -25.49 17.05 -6.19
C ASP A 388 -26.22 16.94 -7.54
N PRO A 389 -27.40 16.29 -7.62
CA PRO A 389 -28.14 16.18 -8.88
C PRO A 389 -28.60 17.53 -9.44
N ALA A 390 -28.80 18.55 -8.60
CA ALA A 390 -29.16 19.90 -9.02
C ALA A 390 -27.93 20.74 -9.42
N GLN A 391 -26.75 20.39 -8.92
CA GLN A 391 -25.48 21.03 -9.26
C GLN A 391 -24.36 19.99 -9.42
N PRO A 392 -24.29 19.28 -10.57
CA PRO A 392 -23.41 18.10 -10.74
C PRO A 392 -21.90 18.34 -10.58
N THR A 393 -21.46 19.60 -10.54
CA THR A 393 -20.06 19.95 -10.27
C THR A 393 -19.72 19.98 -8.77
N SER A 394 -20.73 19.92 -7.90
CA SER A 394 -20.61 19.97 -6.43
C SER A 394 -20.91 18.60 -5.80
N MET A 395 -20.29 18.33 -4.65
CA MET A 395 -20.66 17.21 -3.80
C MET A 395 -21.97 17.51 -3.06
N GLN A 396 -22.82 16.50 -2.82
CA GLN A 396 -24.00 16.66 -1.97
C GLN A 396 -23.58 17.04 -0.55
N THR A 397 -24.28 18.01 0.04
CA THR A 397 -23.97 18.52 1.39
C THR A 397 -23.93 17.43 2.47
N GLN A 398 -24.76 16.38 2.36
CA GLN A 398 -24.74 15.26 3.31
C GLN A 398 -23.45 14.42 3.26
N TYR A 399 -22.74 14.45 2.14
CA TYR A 399 -21.50 13.70 1.91
C TYR A 399 -20.26 14.58 2.04
N ASP A 400 -20.40 15.89 1.98
CA ASP A 400 -19.30 16.85 2.04
C ASP A 400 -18.75 16.98 3.47
N SER A 401 -17.42 17.01 3.61
CA SER A 401 -16.76 17.32 4.88
C SER A 401 -16.74 18.81 5.21
N GLY A 402 -17.11 19.66 4.24
CA GLY A 402 -17.17 21.11 4.33
C GLY A 402 -16.06 21.82 3.55
N ASP A 403 -15.09 21.08 3.00
CA ASP A 403 -14.04 21.63 2.16
C ASP A 403 -14.32 21.51 0.65
N HIS A 404 -15.47 20.92 0.30
CA HIS A 404 -15.96 20.72 -1.06
C HIS A 404 -15.04 19.85 -1.94
N LEU A 405 -14.16 19.05 -1.35
CA LEU A 405 -13.28 18.11 -2.03
C LEU A 405 -13.39 16.70 -1.43
N HIS A 406 -13.32 16.60 -0.11
CA HIS A 406 -13.26 15.32 0.59
C HIS A 406 -14.62 14.90 1.12
N PRO A 407 -15.02 13.64 0.91
CA PRO A 407 -16.18 13.06 1.57
C PRO A 407 -16.01 13.00 3.09
N ASN A 408 -17.13 13.10 3.81
CA ASN A 408 -17.26 12.70 5.21
C ASN A 408 -17.56 11.19 5.31
N ASP A 409 -17.75 10.68 6.53
CA ASP A 409 -18.09 9.26 6.77
C ASP A 409 -19.30 8.76 5.94
N ALA A 410 -20.36 9.56 5.81
CA ALA A 410 -21.54 9.17 5.03
C ALA A 410 -21.23 9.11 3.52
N GLY A 411 -20.41 10.03 3.03
CA GLY A 411 -19.91 10.01 1.66
C GLY A 411 -19.04 8.78 1.37
N TYR A 412 -18.16 8.41 2.29
CA TYR A 412 -17.35 7.18 2.16
C TYR A 412 -18.16 5.90 2.17
N VAL A 413 -19.24 5.83 2.98
CA VAL A 413 -20.21 4.74 2.92
C VAL A 413 -20.91 4.69 1.57
N ALA A 414 -21.34 5.84 1.04
CA ALA A 414 -22.01 5.91 -0.27
C ALA A 414 -21.07 5.43 -1.40
N MET A 415 -19.81 5.88 -1.40
CA MET A 415 -18.79 5.41 -2.34
C MET A 415 -18.58 3.90 -2.23
N ALA A 416 -18.37 3.37 -1.02
CA ALA A 416 -18.19 1.94 -0.84
C ALA A 416 -19.40 1.16 -1.36
N ASN A 417 -20.63 1.62 -1.12
CA ASN A 417 -21.87 0.98 -1.57
C ASN A 417 -22.04 0.95 -3.09
N ALA A 418 -21.44 1.87 -3.82
CA ALA A 418 -21.50 1.93 -5.28
C ALA A 418 -20.72 0.80 -5.97
N ILE A 419 -19.77 0.19 -5.27
CA ILE A 419 -18.94 -0.89 -5.81
C ILE A 419 -19.77 -2.18 -5.86
N ASP A 420 -19.98 -2.70 -7.08
CA ASP A 420 -20.67 -3.97 -7.30
C ASP A 420 -19.77 -5.15 -6.92
N LEU A 421 -20.17 -5.85 -5.84
CA LEU A 421 -19.42 -6.99 -5.33
C LEU A 421 -19.45 -8.20 -6.27
N SER A 422 -20.45 -8.31 -7.16
CA SER A 422 -20.55 -9.43 -8.09
C SER A 422 -19.42 -9.41 -9.12
N VAL A 423 -18.99 -8.21 -9.54
CA VAL A 423 -17.83 -8.00 -10.42
C VAL A 423 -16.55 -8.48 -9.73
N LEU A 424 -16.34 -8.06 -8.48
CA LEU A 424 -15.14 -8.41 -7.70
C LEU A 424 -15.09 -9.91 -7.35
N ARG A 425 -16.24 -10.55 -7.16
CA ARG A 425 -16.35 -11.98 -6.84
C ARG A 425 -16.33 -12.90 -8.06
N SER A 426 -16.41 -12.34 -9.28
CA SER A 426 -16.36 -13.16 -10.49
C SER A 426 -15.00 -13.88 -10.54
N ARG A 427 -15.03 -15.20 -10.35
CA ARG A 427 -13.90 -16.07 -10.67
C ARG A 427 -13.84 -16.20 -12.17
N ASP A 428 -12.63 -16.14 -12.74
CA ASP A 428 -12.42 -16.40 -14.17
C ASP A 428 -13.09 -17.74 -14.50
N ARG A 429 -14.07 -17.73 -15.41
CA ARG A 429 -14.78 -18.93 -15.84
C ARG A 429 -13.97 -19.78 -16.82
N ASP A 430 -12.67 -19.53 -16.96
CA ASP A 430 -11.89 -20.02 -18.09
C ASP A 430 -10.80 -21.06 -17.74
N ASP A 431 -10.69 -21.50 -16.49
CA ASP A 431 -9.70 -22.55 -16.10
C ASP A 431 -10.26 -23.98 -15.99
N ASP A 432 -11.57 -24.22 -16.18
CA ASP A 432 -12.17 -25.57 -16.24
C ASP A 432 -12.49 -26.00 -17.68
N GLY A 433 -11.58 -25.70 -18.62
CA GLY A 433 -11.86 -25.87 -20.05
C GLY A 433 -10.65 -26.14 -20.94
N ARG A 434 -9.82 -27.14 -20.60
CA ARG A 434 -9.14 -28.02 -21.57
C ARG A 434 -8.45 -29.21 -20.92
#